data_AF-A0A9Q1HFJ7-F1
#
_entry.id   AF-A0A9Q1HFJ7-F1
#
_cell.length_a   1.000
_cell.length_b   1.000
_cell.length_c   1.000
_cell.angle_alpha   90.00
_cell.angle_beta   90.00
_cell.angle_gamma   90.00
#
_symmetry.space_group_name_H-M   'P 1'
#
loop_
_entity.id
_entity.type
_entity.pdbx_description
1 polymer ?
#
loop_
_entity_poly.entity_id
_entity_poly.type
_entity_poly.pdbx_seq_one_letter_code
_entity_poly.pdbx_strand_id
1 'polypeptide(L)'
;MLGFSQGFTANYFCRFCRGHRQILQKQVTQDENLLRTKENYEDDLEQNDLSLTGIREPTVLNNLDKFHVIENVIPDVMHDFLEGIIPLEMFLVLSRLVEKEMITLEELNSRISCFGYGFIEQKNRPSPIKHTSILNPTKASGQTASQMMCSAPLLPLMIGDQIEDDCDEWALYLLLIDIFKIVMSPSLSLSSTYVLKALITDINYFYNYFQIAI
;
A
#
# COMPACT_ATOMS: atom_id res chain seq x y z
N MET A 1 -7.23 -13.58 12.26
CA MET A 1 -7.43 -14.60 11.20
C MET A 1 -6.34 -15.66 11.39
N LEU A 2 -6.63 -16.95 11.17
CA LEU A 2 -5.66 -18.06 11.35
C LEU A 2 -5.00 -18.13 12.74
N GLY A 3 -5.72 -17.78 13.80
CA GLY A 3 -5.20 -17.85 15.17
C GLY A 3 -4.34 -16.66 15.62
N PHE A 4 -4.04 -15.69 14.75
CA PHE A 4 -3.34 -14.45 15.13
C PHE A 4 -4.26 -13.40 15.75
N SER A 5 -3.65 -12.44 16.44
CA SER A 5 -4.29 -11.21 16.90
C SER A 5 -5.06 -10.50 15.78
N GLN A 6 -6.15 -9.85 16.14
CA GLN A 6 -7.05 -9.20 15.19
C GLN A 6 -6.92 -7.69 15.34
N GLY A 7 -6.62 -7.01 14.24
CA GLY A 7 -6.50 -5.55 14.19
C GLY A 7 -5.09 -5.02 14.50
N PHE A 8 -4.84 -3.79 14.07
CA PHE A 8 -3.53 -3.12 14.16
C PHE A 8 -3.25 -2.47 15.52
N THR A 9 -4.15 -2.61 16.49
CA THR A 9 -3.98 -2.06 17.84
C THR A 9 -3.17 -2.97 18.77
N ALA A 10 -3.04 -4.26 18.41
CA ALA A 10 -2.29 -5.25 19.18
C ALA A 10 -0.78 -4.93 19.22
N ASN A 11 -0.09 -5.38 20.26
CA ASN A 11 1.36 -5.20 20.40
C ASN A 11 2.13 -5.94 19.30
N TYR A 12 1.65 -7.11 18.89
CA TYR A 12 2.26 -7.97 17.87
C TYR A 12 1.20 -8.35 16.83
N PHE A 13 0.82 -7.38 15.99
CA PHE A 13 -0.22 -7.55 14.98
C PHE A 13 0.27 -8.21 13.69
N CYS A 14 1.59 -8.22 13.45
CA CYS A 14 2.17 -8.71 12.21
C CYS A 14 2.21 -10.24 12.18
N ARG A 15 1.72 -10.81 11.07
CA ARG A 15 1.80 -12.25 10.79
C ARG A 15 3.13 -12.69 10.19
N PHE A 16 3.93 -11.76 9.68
CA PHE A 16 5.24 -12.04 9.07
C PHE A 16 6.37 -12.04 10.10
N CYS A 17 6.26 -11.20 11.14
CA CYS A 17 7.33 -11.00 12.12
C CYS A 17 6.80 -10.82 13.55
N ARG A 18 7.71 -10.89 14.52
CA ARG A 18 7.52 -10.69 15.97
C ARG A 18 7.87 -9.27 16.40
N GLY A 19 7.88 -8.31 15.47
CA GLY A 19 8.14 -6.91 15.80
C GLY A 19 7.01 -6.31 16.64
N HIS A 20 7.36 -5.60 17.72
CA HIS A 20 6.39 -4.85 18.51
C HIS A 20 5.86 -3.66 17.71
N ARG A 21 4.60 -3.26 17.91
CA ARG A 21 3.94 -2.16 17.16
C ARG A 21 4.75 -0.86 17.14
N GLN A 22 5.44 -0.54 18.23
CA GLN A 22 6.27 0.67 18.34
C GLN A 22 7.50 0.65 17.42
N ILE A 23 8.00 -0.56 17.10
CA ILE A 23 9.09 -0.77 16.14
C ILE A 23 8.49 -0.73 14.73
N LEU A 24 7.43 -1.51 14.49
CA LEU A 24 6.82 -1.64 13.16
C LEU A 24 6.26 -0.34 12.60
N GLN A 25 5.83 0.59 13.46
CA GLN A 25 5.38 1.93 13.05
C GLN A 25 6.51 2.81 12.46
N LYS A 26 7.77 2.45 12.67
CA LYS A 26 8.94 3.24 12.23
C LYS A 26 9.85 2.45 11.28
N GLN A 27 9.67 1.15 11.23
CA GLN A 27 10.54 0.26 10.50
C GLN A 27 10.24 0.34 9.00
N VAL A 28 11.23 0.81 8.24
CA VAL A 28 11.15 0.93 6.77
C VAL A 28 11.80 -0.24 6.03
N THR A 29 12.54 -1.08 6.75
CA THR A 29 13.26 -2.24 6.19
C THR A 29 12.96 -3.49 7.02
N GLN A 30 12.89 -4.65 6.37
CA GLN A 30 12.67 -5.92 7.04
C GLN A 30 13.86 -6.26 7.94
N ASP A 31 13.57 -6.65 9.19
CA ASP A 31 14.54 -7.23 10.11
C ASP A 31 14.38 -8.75 10.12
N GLU A 32 15.38 -9.44 9.57
CA GLU A 32 15.41 -10.91 9.48
C GLU A 32 15.34 -11.58 10.86
N ASN A 33 15.85 -10.93 11.91
CA ASN A 33 15.85 -11.49 13.27
C ASN A 33 14.45 -11.51 13.90
N LEU A 34 13.55 -10.67 13.38
CA LEU A 34 12.18 -10.59 13.86
C LEU A 34 11.25 -11.54 13.11
N LEU A 35 11.68 -12.20 12.04
CA LEU A 35 10.80 -13.06 11.27
C LEU A 35 10.22 -14.20 12.09
N ARG A 36 8.95 -14.52 11.80
CA ARG A 36 8.34 -15.73 12.34
C ARG A 36 8.90 -16.94 11.62
N THR A 37 9.25 -17.95 12.41
CA THR A 37 9.69 -19.26 11.95
C THR A 37 8.77 -20.31 12.57
N LYS A 38 8.79 -21.54 12.06
CA LYS A 38 8.02 -22.63 12.70
C LYS A 38 8.43 -22.81 14.15
N GLU A 39 9.74 -22.76 14.42
CA GLU A 39 10.29 -22.91 15.77
C GLU A 39 9.76 -21.84 16.73
N ASN A 40 9.97 -20.55 16.41
CA ASN A 40 9.51 -19.49 17.31
C ASN A 40 7.99 -19.33 17.38
N TYR A 41 7.25 -19.87 16.39
CA TYR A 41 5.78 -19.93 16.43
C TYR A 41 5.29 -20.96 17.44
N GLU A 42 5.93 -22.13 17.54
CA GLU A 42 5.60 -23.11 18.58
C GLU A 42 5.97 -22.59 19.97
N ASP A 43 7.13 -21.95 20.13
CA ASP A 43 7.50 -21.29 21.40
C ASP A 43 6.46 -20.24 21.83
N ASP A 44 5.99 -19.42 20.86
CA ASP A 44 4.98 -18.39 21.08
C ASP A 44 3.60 -19.00 21.43
N LEU A 45 3.28 -20.19 20.92
CA LEU A 45 2.07 -20.94 21.28
C LEU A 45 2.16 -21.52 22.70
N GLU A 46 3.29 -22.09 23.07
CA GLU A 46 3.53 -22.62 24.42
C GLU A 46 3.47 -21.51 25.47
N GLN A 47 3.97 -20.32 25.14
CA GLN A 47 3.89 -19.14 26.01
C GLN A 47 2.44 -18.73 26.31
N ASN A 48 1.51 -18.96 25.38
CA ASN A 48 0.07 -18.75 25.53
C ASN A 48 -0.32 -17.33 26.04
N ASP A 49 0.40 -16.30 25.57
CA ASP A 49 0.13 -14.89 25.91
C ASP A 49 0.01 -14.03 24.65
N LEU A 50 -1.24 -13.78 24.25
CA LEU A 50 -1.58 -12.95 23.09
C LEU A 50 -0.94 -11.54 23.12
N SER A 51 -0.73 -10.97 24.32
CA SER A 51 -0.19 -9.61 24.46
C SER A 51 1.32 -9.53 24.20
N LEU A 52 2.02 -10.66 24.35
CA LEU A 52 3.47 -10.80 24.18
C LEU A 52 3.85 -11.49 22.87
N THR A 53 2.97 -12.32 22.31
CA THR A 53 3.29 -13.12 21.12
C THR A 53 2.44 -12.75 19.91
N GLY A 54 1.25 -12.18 20.12
CA GLY A 54 0.32 -11.90 19.02
C GLY A 54 -0.38 -13.14 18.45
N ILE A 55 -0.20 -14.31 19.07
CA ILE A 55 -0.85 -15.57 18.71
C ILE A 55 -1.85 -15.94 19.80
N ARG A 56 -3.07 -16.25 19.38
CA ARG A 56 -4.17 -16.64 20.27
C ARG A 56 -4.27 -18.16 20.39
N GLU A 57 -4.17 -18.85 19.28
CA GLU A 57 -4.40 -20.28 19.18
C GLU A 57 -3.78 -20.83 17.87
N PRO A 58 -3.47 -22.13 17.79
CA PRO A 58 -3.04 -22.73 16.55
C PRO A 58 -4.21 -22.83 15.56
N THR A 59 -3.93 -22.67 14.26
CA THR A 59 -4.92 -22.93 13.23
C THR A 59 -4.99 -24.42 12.88
N VAL A 60 -6.20 -24.96 12.73
CA VAL A 60 -6.41 -26.34 12.24
C VAL A 60 -5.80 -26.59 10.86
N LEU A 61 -5.57 -25.54 10.08
CA LEU A 61 -4.96 -25.65 8.75
C LEU A 61 -3.50 -26.10 8.81
N ASN A 62 -2.80 -25.91 9.94
CA ASN A 62 -1.43 -26.42 10.11
C ASN A 62 -1.37 -27.96 10.08
N ASN A 63 -2.50 -28.66 10.21
CA ASN A 63 -2.57 -30.12 10.11
C ASN A 63 -2.56 -30.62 8.65
N LEU A 64 -2.58 -29.73 7.66
CA LEU A 64 -2.52 -30.11 6.24
C LEU A 64 -1.05 -30.33 5.82
N ASP A 65 -0.80 -31.42 5.10
CA ASP A 65 0.56 -31.87 4.73
C ASP A 65 1.46 -30.81 4.07
N LYS A 66 0.87 -29.87 3.32
CA LYS A 66 1.59 -28.87 2.52
C LYS A 66 1.30 -27.44 2.93
N PHE A 67 0.72 -27.24 4.11
CA PHE A 67 0.39 -25.91 4.59
C PHE A 67 0.88 -25.73 6.02
N HIS A 68 1.52 -24.58 6.23
CA HIS A 68 1.75 -24.05 7.55
C HIS A 68 1.54 -22.55 7.50
N VAL A 69 0.89 -21.99 8.53
CA VAL A 69 0.53 -20.57 8.57
C VAL A 69 1.72 -19.64 8.46
N ILE A 70 2.89 -20.04 8.96
CA ILE A 70 4.14 -19.26 8.88
C ILE A 70 4.82 -19.34 7.52
N GLU A 71 4.59 -20.39 6.74
CA GLU A 71 5.22 -20.54 5.42
C GLU A 71 4.33 -20.01 4.29
N ASN A 72 3.03 -19.90 4.51
CA ASN A 72 2.04 -19.52 3.50
C ASN A 72 1.46 -18.13 3.80
N VAL A 73 2.35 -17.17 4.05
CA VAL A 73 1.98 -15.79 4.35
C VAL A 73 1.98 -14.97 3.05
N ILE A 74 0.80 -14.80 2.45
CA ILE A 74 0.65 -14.09 1.17
C ILE A 74 -0.07 -12.76 1.37
N PRO A 75 0.56 -11.60 1.10
CA PRO A 75 -0.11 -10.28 1.16
C PRO A 75 -1.25 -10.20 0.14
N ASP A 76 -2.27 -9.42 0.47
CA ASP A 76 -3.41 -9.22 -0.41
C ASP A 76 -3.19 -7.93 -1.21
N VAL A 77 -2.80 -8.06 -2.48
CA VAL A 77 -2.53 -6.90 -3.33
C VAL A 77 -3.77 -6.00 -3.52
N MET A 78 -4.98 -6.54 -3.43
CA MET A 78 -6.18 -5.70 -3.52
C MET A 78 -6.32 -4.87 -2.24
N HIS A 79 -6.35 -5.51 -1.08
CA HIS A 79 -6.61 -4.80 0.18
C HIS A 79 -5.40 -3.99 0.68
N ASP A 80 -4.20 -4.56 0.64
CA ASP A 80 -2.99 -3.92 1.17
C ASP A 80 -2.50 -2.81 0.22
N PHE A 81 -2.60 -3.03 -1.10
CA PHE A 81 -2.02 -2.12 -2.09
C PHE A 81 -3.06 -1.23 -2.79
N LEU A 82 -4.10 -1.81 -3.41
CA LEU A 82 -5.08 -1.05 -4.21
C LEU A 82 -6.16 -0.34 -3.36
N GLU A 83 -6.47 -0.84 -2.17
CA GLU A 83 -7.38 -0.19 -1.22
C GLU A 83 -6.62 0.50 -0.08
N GLY A 84 -5.35 0.15 0.13
CA GLY A 84 -4.46 0.72 1.13
C GLY A 84 -3.53 1.79 0.57
N ILE A 85 -2.34 1.37 0.14
CA ILE A 85 -1.23 2.28 -0.21
C ILE A 85 -1.57 3.21 -1.38
N ILE A 86 -2.00 2.68 -2.52
CA ILE A 86 -2.24 3.49 -3.73
C ILE A 86 -3.24 4.63 -3.51
N PRO A 87 -4.44 4.42 -2.93
CA PRO A 87 -5.38 5.51 -2.71
C PRO A 87 -4.84 6.54 -1.71
N LEU A 88 -4.18 6.10 -0.64
CA LEU A 88 -3.60 7.02 0.36
C LEU A 88 -2.62 7.98 -0.33
N GLU A 89 -1.65 7.42 -1.06
CA GLU A 89 -0.59 8.21 -1.65
C GLU A 89 -1.07 9.09 -2.79
N MET A 90 -1.94 8.55 -3.67
CA MET A 90 -2.55 9.32 -4.75
C MET A 90 -3.29 10.55 -4.21
N PHE A 91 -4.09 10.39 -3.15
CA PHE A 91 -4.87 11.50 -2.59
C PHE A 91 -4.02 12.49 -1.81
N LEU A 92 -2.95 12.06 -1.15
CA LEU A 92 -1.97 12.97 -0.54
C LEU A 92 -1.32 13.86 -1.59
N VAL A 93 -0.84 13.28 -2.70
CA VAL A 93 -0.25 14.06 -3.80
C VAL A 93 -1.29 15.00 -4.42
N LEU A 94 -2.47 14.49 -4.78
CA LEU A 94 -3.53 15.33 -5.36
C LEU A 94 -3.92 16.49 -4.45
N SER A 95 -3.97 16.27 -3.13
CA SER A 95 -4.24 17.32 -2.16
C SER A 95 -3.19 18.44 -2.22
N ARG A 96 -1.90 18.08 -2.31
CA ARG A 96 -0.80 19.04 -2.44
C ARG A 96 -0.80 19.77 -3.78
N LEU A 97 -1.10 19.08 -4.89
CA LEU A 97 -1.19 19.72 -6.21
C LEU A 97 -2.31 20.76 -6.27
N VAL A 98 -3.44 20.47 -5.61
CA VAL A 98 -4.56 21.43 -5.49
C VAL A 98 -4.19 22.58 -4.55
N GLU A 99 -3.52 22.31 -3.43
CA GLU A 99 -3.04 23.35 -2.50
C GLU A 99 -2.04 24.31 -3.15
N LYS A 100 -1.17 23.79 -4.03
CA LYS A 100 -0.21 24.58 -4.83
C LYS A 100 -0.84 25.27 -6.05
N GLU A 101 -2.16 25.16 -6.22
CA GLU A 101 -2.91 25.74 -7.35
C GLU A 101 -2.42 25.26 -8.74
N MET A 102 -1.72 24.13 -8.82
CA MET A 102 -1.24 23.55 -10.08
C MET A 102 -2.40 22.95 -10.89
N ILE A 103 -3.42 22.46 -10.20
CA ILE A 103 -4.65 21.95 -10.80
C ILE A 103 -5.84 22.20 -9.87
N THR A 104 -7.03 22.47 -10.42
CA THR A 104 -8.26 22.56 -9.63
C THR A 104 -8.97 21.20 -9.55
N LEU A 105 -9.80 21.02 -8.53
CA LEU A 105 -10.59 19.79 -8.40
C LEU A 105 -11.60 19.63 -9.55
N GLU A 106 -12.14 20.74 -10.04
CA GLU A 106 -13.02 20.78 -11.20
C GLU A 106 -12.30 20.30 -12.46
N GLU A 107 -11.08 20.78 -12.70
CA GLU A 107 -10.26 20.39 -13.85
C GLU A 107 -9.86 18.91 -13.77
N LEU A 108 -9.42 18.46 -12.60
CA LEU A 108 -9.10 17.06 -12.34
C LEU A 108 -10.31 16.15 -12.64
N ASN A 109 -11.48 16.47 -12.09
CA ASN A 109 -12.69 15.69 -12.33
C ASN A 109 -13.15 15.74 -13.78
N SER A 110 -13.02 16.90 -14.44
CA SER A 110 -13.29 17.05 -15.87
C SER A 110 -12.43 16.11 -16.70
N ARG A 111 -11.11 16.10 -16.46
CA ARG A 111 -10.15 15.23 -17.14
C ARG A 111 -10.40 13.75 -16.88
N ILE A 112 -10.62 13.37 -15.62
CA ILE A 112 -11.05 12.01 -15.25
C ILE A 112 -12.32 11.62 -16.02
N SER A 113 -13.26 12.55 -16.19
CA SER A 113 -14.54 12.26 -16.79
C SER A 113 -14.51 12.11 -18.31
N CYS A 114 -13.61 12.84 -18.96
CA CYS A 114 -13.47 12.90 -20.41
C CYS A 114 -12.40 11.96 -20.97
N PHE A 115 -11.57 11.36 -20.09
CA PHE A 115 -10.51 10.46 -20.53
C PHE A 115 -11.04 9.23 -21.27
N GLY A 116 -10.37 8.86 -22.37
CA GLY A 116 -10.70 7.71 -23.19
C GLY A 116 -10.17 6.40 -22.62
N TYR A 117 -10.84 5.82 -21.62
CA TYR A 117 -10.43 4.57 -20.95
C TYR A 117 -10.38 3.32 -21.86
N GLY A 118 -10.91 3.40 -23.08
CA GLY A 118 -11.04 2.26 -23.98
C GLY A 118 -12.06 1.23 -23.48
N PHE A 119 -12.29 0.19 -24.28
CA PHE A 119 -13.35 -0.79 -24.03
C PHE A 119 -13.14 -1.62 -22.75
N ILE A 120 -11.87 -1.93 -22.43
CA ILE A 120 -11.52 -2.80 -21.30
C ILE A 120 -11.79 -2.09 -19.97
N GLU A 121 -11.30 -0.86 -19.82
CA GLU A 121 -11.37 -0.13 -18.55
C GLU A 121 -12.63 0.73 -18.38
N GLN A 122 -13.51 0.79 -19.39
CA GLN A 122 -14.73 1.60 -19.34
C GLN A 122 -15.60 1.31 -18.10
N LYS A 123 -15.64 0.05 -17.65
CA LYS A 123 -16.40 -0.38 -16.47
C LYS A 123 -15.71 -0.06 -15.15
N ASN A 124 -14.40 0.12 -15.18
CA ASN A 124 -13.56 0.43 -14.01
C ASN A 124 -13.26 1.93 -13.92
N ARG A 125 -13.97 2.77 -14.67
CA ARG A 125 -13.78 4.22 -14.63
C ARG A 125 -13.89 4.72 -13.18
N PRO A 126 -12.93 5.52 -12.69
CA PRO A 126 -12.98 6.07 -11.35
C PRO A 126 -14.17 7.02 -11.18
N SER A 127 -14.71 7.01 -9.96
CA SER A 127 -15.75 7.94 -9.53
C SER A 127 -15.19 9.37 -9.43
N PRO A 128 -16.01 10.42 -9.56
CA PRO A 128 -15.56 11.78 -9.29
C PRO A 128 -14.97 11.92 -7.88
N ILE A 129 -13.83 12.59 -7.79
CA ILE A 129 -13.15 12.88 -6.54
C ILE A 129 -13.92 13.99 -5.82
N LYS A 130 -14.29 13.72 -4.56
CA LYS A 130 -15.03 14.66 -3.72
C LYS A 130 -14.07 15.64 -3.05
N HIS A 131 -14.51 16.87 -2.86
CA HIS A 131 -13.76 17.89 -2.11
C HIS A 131 -13.39 17.42 -0.71
N THR A 132 -14.26 16.64 -0.05
CA THR A 132 -13.98 16.07 1.27
C THR A 132 -12.79 15.12 1.28
N SER A 133 -12.53 14.42 0.17
CA SER A 133 -11.42 13.48 0.03
C SER A 133 -10.10 14.20 -0.20
N ILE A 134 -10.12 15.35 -0.88
CA ILE A 134 -8.94 16.24 -1.01
C ILE A 134 -8.57 16.87 0.33
N LEU A 135 -9.57 17.31 1.10
CA LEU A 135 -9.35 17.88 2.43
C LEU A 135 -8.94 16.85 3.50
N ASN A 136 -9.28 15.59 3.29
CA ASN A 136 -8.99 14.50 4.23
C ASN A 136 -8.43 13.29 3.47
N PRO A 137 -7.20 13.40 2.93
CA PRO A 137 -6.63 12.40 2.03
C PRO A 137 -6.37 11.04 2.70
N THR A 138 -6.33 11.00 4.04
CA THR A 138 -6.14 9.76 4.83
C THR A 138 -7.42 8.96 5.05
N LYS A 139 -8.59 9.50 4.67
CA LYS A 139 -9.86 8.77 4.75
C LYS A 139 -10.06 7.89 3.52
N ALA A 140 -11.06 7.02 3.58
CA ALA A 140 -11.44 6.17 2.46
C ALA A 140 -11.62 7.00 1.18
N SER A 141 -10.92 6.60 0.12
CA SER A 141 -10.91 7.30 -1.18
C SER A 141 -12.29 7.36 -1.84
N GLY A 142 -13.16 6.41 -1.52
CA GLY A 142 -14.45 6.21 -2.19
C GLY A 142 -14.31 5.54 -3.56
N GLN A 143 -13.12 5.03 -3.90
CA GLN A 143 -12.86 4.22 -5.08
C GLN A 143 -12.76 2.74 -4.69
N THR A 144 -13.16 1.84 -5.58
CA THR A 144 -12.90 0.41 -5.42
C THR A 144 -11.47 0.05 -5.85
N ALA A 145 -10.98 -1.13 -5.47
CA ALA A 145 -9.68 -1.64 -5.93
C ALA A 145 -9.55 -1.62 -7.47
N SER A 146 -10.60 -2.03 -8.21
CA SER A 146 -10.58 -2.01 -9.68
C SER A 146 -10.54 -0.59 -10.25
N GLN A 147 -11.27 0.35 -9.63
CA GLN A 147 -11.19 1.76 -10.02
C GLN A 147 -9.80 2.34 -9.77
N MET A 148 -9.17 1.95 -8.66
CA MET A 148 -7.82 2.41 -8.33
C MET A 148 -6.75 1.81 -9.25
N MET A 149 -6.89 0.53 -9.59
CA MET A 149 -6.03 -0.16 -10.56
C MET A 149 -6.09 0.51 -11.94
N CYS A 150 -7.26 1.03 -12.33
CA CYS A 150 -7.45 1.81 -13.55
C CYS A 150 -6.90 3.24 -13.40
N SER A 151 -7.26 3.95 -12.33
CA SER A 151 -6.97 5.38 -12.20
C SER A 151 -5.51 5.69 -11.98
N ALA A 152 -4.82 4.94 -11.11
CA ALA A 152 -3.47 5.26 -10.70
C ALA A 152 -2.47 5.30 -11.87
N PRO A 153 -2.31 4.25 -12.70
CA PRO A 153 -1.38 4.29 -13.81
C PRO A 153 -1.79 5.26 -14.94
N LEU A 154 -3.07 5.64 -15.02
CA LEU A 154 -3.58 6.55 -16.06
C LEU A 154 -3.54 8.02 -15.66
N LEU A 155 -3.50 8.34 -14.36
CA LEU A 155 -3.47 9.73 -13.88
C LEU A 155 -2.33 10.56 -14.49
N PRO A 156 -1.09 10.06 -14.65
CA PRO A 156 -0.04 10.82 -15.31
C PRO A 156 -0.38 11.23 -16.74
N LEU A 157 -1.15 10.42 -17.46
CA LEU A 157 -1.62 10.73 -18.81
C LEU A 157 -2.78 11.73 -18.81
N MET A 158 -3.49 11.86 -17.70
CA MET A 158 -4.64 12.76 -17.57
C MET A 158 -4.23 14.17 -17.20
N ILE A 159 -3.24 14.33 -16.32
CA ILE A 159 -2.91 15.64 -15.73
C ILE A 159 -1.44 16.02 -15.83
N GLY A 160 -0.56 15.14 -16.31
CA GLY A 160 0.89 15.38 -16.31
C GLY A 160 1.32 16.59 -17.14
N ASP A 161 0.52 17.02 -18.11
CA ASP A 161 0.75 18.25 -18.90
C ASP A 161 0.50 19.55 -18.11
N GLN A 162 -0.15 19.46 -16.94
CA GLN A 162 -0.45 20.61 -16.07
C GLN A 162 0.54 20.75 -14.91
N ILE A 163 1.42 19.77 -14.72
CA ILE A 163 2.32 19.73 -13.57
C ILE A 163 3.71 20.15 -14.00
N GLU A 164 4.33 21.04 -13.22
CA GLU A 164 5.69 21.54 -13.44
C GLU A 164 6.73 20.42 -13.25
N ASP A 165 7.81 20.46 -14.02
CA ASP A 165 8.85 19.41 -14.04
C ASP A 165 9.61 19.29 -12.70
N ASP A 166 9.67 20.36 -11.91
CA ASP A 166 10.34 20.42 -10.60
C ASP A 166 9.40 20.16 -9.41
N CYS A 167 8.22 19.60 -9.66
CA CYS A 167 7.26 19.25 -8.61
C CYS A 167 7.64 17.97 -7.87
N ASP A 168 8.09 18.12 -6.62
CA ASP A 168 8.48 17.01 -5.74
C ASP A 168 7.33 16.01 -5.49
N GLU A 169 6.11 16.47 -5.22
CA GLU A 169 4.96 15.58 -4.98
C GLU A 169 4.58 14.78 -6.24
N TRP A 170 4.82 15.36 -7.41
CA TRP A 170 4.63 14.66 -8.67
C TRP A 170 5.70 13.61 -8.92
N ALA A 171 6.97 13.93 -8.63
CA ALA A 171 8.06 12.96 -8.67
C ALA A 171 7.78 11.78 -7.73
N LEU A 172 7.26 12.04 -6.54
CA LEU A 172 6.80 11.02 -5.60
C LEU A 172 5.70 10.13 -6.21
N TYR A 173 4.72 10.73 -6.88
CA TYR A 173 3.66 9.97 -7.54
C TYR A 173 4.18 9.09 -8.68
N LEU A 174 5.08 9.62 -9.51
CA LEU A 174 5.70 8.84 -10.59
C LEU A 174 6.51 7.65 -10.04
N LEU A 175 7.21 7.85 -8.92
CA LEU A 175 7.91 6.77 -8.20
C LEU A 175 6.95 5.70 -7.69
N LEU A 176 5.79 6.10 -7.13
CA LEU A 176 4.71 5.18 -6.75
C LEU A 176 4.20 4.39 -7.96
N ILE A 177 4.04 5.03 -9.12
CA ILE A 177 3.61 4.36 -10.35
C ILE A 177 4.66 3.36 -10.86
N ASP A 178 5.95 3.63 -10.68
CA ASP A 178 6.99 2.65 -11.01
C ASP A 178 6.96 1.43 -10.08
N ILE A 179 6.70 1.62 -8.78
CA ILE A 179 6.43 0.53 -7.85
C ILE A 179 5.18 -0.25 -8.28
N PHE A 180 4.09 0.44 -8.61
CA PHE A 180 2.84 -0.16 -9.07
C PHE A 180 3.06 -1.07 -10.28
N LYS A 181 3.80 -0.62 -11.30
CA LYS A 181 4.09 -1.41 -12.51
C LYS A 181 4.78 -2.73 -12.18
N ILE A 182 5.69 -2.74 -11.20
CA ILE A 182 6.38 -3.96 -10.79
C ILE A 182 5.45 -4.85 -9.98
N VAL A 183 4.79 -4.32 -8.93
CA VAL A 183 3.90 -5.09 -8.05
C VAL A 183 2.74 -5.73 -8.82
N MET A 184 2.19 -5.02 -9.81
CA MET A 184 1.07 -5.48 -10.63
C MET A 184 1.49 -6.29 -11.86
N SER A 185 2.79 -6.53 -12.06
CA SER A 185 3.27 -7.32 -13.19
C SER A 185 2.80 -8.78 -13.07
N PRO A 186 2.31 -9.41 -14.15
CA PRO A 186 1.88 -10.81 -14.13
C PRO A 186 3.04 -11.79 -13.87
N SER A 187 4.29 -11.34 -14.04
CA SER A 187 5.49 -12.13 -13.77
C SER A 187 6.65 -11.23 -13.36
N LEU A 188 7.55 -11.76 -12.54
CA LEU A 188 8.71 -11.01 -12.03
C LEU A 188 10.01 -11.77 -12.28
N SER A 189 11.04 -11.02 -12.65
CA SER A 189 12.41 -11.51 -12.65
C SER A 189 13.04 -11.28 -11.27
N LEU A 190 14.10 -12.03 -10.95
CA LEU A 190 14.90 -11.76 -9.75
C LEU A 190 15.47 -10.33 -9.76
N SER A 191 15.88 -9.83 -10.92
CA SER A 191 16.35 -8.45 -11.06
C SER A 191 15.28 -7.42 -10.68
N SER A 192 14.02 -7.68 -11.03
CA SER A 192 12.88 -6.82 -10.69
C SER A 192 12.67 -6.70 -9.18
N THR A 193 13.00 -7.73 -8.38
CA THR A 193 12.86 -7.65 -6.92
C THR A 193 13.91 -6.73 -6.30
N TYR A 194 15.13 -6.67 -6.84
CA TYR A 194 16.15 -5.71 -6.42
C TYR A 194 15.76 -4.28 -6.79
N VAL A 195 15.21 -4.06 -7.99
CA VAL A 195 14.70 -2.75 -8.41
C VAL A 195 13.57 -2.31 -7.51
N LEU A 196 12.59 -3.17 -7.24
CA LEU A 196 11.49 -2.86 -6.32
C LEU A 196 12.00 -2.46 -4.93
N LYS A 197 13.00 -3.18 -4.39
CA LYS A 197 13.62 -2.85 -3.10
C LYS A 197 14.28 -1.47 -3.12
N ALA A 198 14.94 -1.09 -4.21
CA ALA A 198 15.52 0.24 -4.36
C ALA A 198 14.42 1.32 -4.41
N LEU A 199 13.38 1.14 -5.24
CA LEU A 199 12.28 2.11 -5.34
C LEU A 199 11.53 2.30 -4.01
N ILE A 200 11.31 1.23 -3.25
CA ILE A 200 10.73 1.31 -1.89
C ILE A 200 11.66 2.07 -0.93
N THR A 201 12.97 1.95 -1.09
CA THR A 201 13.93 2.72 -0.28
C THR A 201 13.85 4.21 -0.63
N ASP A 202 13.80 4.53 -1.92
CA ASP A 202 13.73 5.90 -2.43
C ASP A 202 12.43 6.59 -2.00
N ILE A 203 11.28 5.90 -2.12
CA ILE A 203 9.99 6.47 -1.74
C ILE A 203 9.94 6.77 -0.23
N ASN A 204 10.47 5.86 0.60
CA ASN A 204 10.58 6.05 2.05
C ASN A 204 11.52 7.19 2.42
N TYR A 205 12.63 7.36 1.69
CA TYR A 205 13.52 8.50 1.88
C TYR A 205 12.80 9.82 1.57
N PHE A 206 12.04 9.84 0.48
CA PHE A 206 11.25 11.00 0.06
C PHE A 206 10.25 11.43 1.16
N TYR A 207 9.45 10.50 1.71
CA TYR A 207 8.53 10.82 2.81
C TYR A 207 9.22 11.47 4.02
N ASN A 208 10.37 10.91 4.42
CA ASN A 208 11.12 11.42 5.57
C ASN A 208 11.72 12.81 5.30
N TYR A 209 12.17 13.07 4.08
CA TYR A 209 12.80 14.33 3.70
C TYR A 209 11.78 15.47 3.54
N PHE A 210 10.66 15.20 2.86
CA PHE A 210 9.67 16.23 2.53
C PHE A 210 8.63 16.47 3.62
N GLN A 211 8.73 15.77 4.76
CA GLN A 211 7.75 15.86 5.87
C GLN A 211 6.30 15.78 5.39
N ILE A 212 6.06 14.96 4.35
CA ILE A 212 4.71 14.68 3.88
C ILE A 212 4.09 13.82 4.98
N ALA A 213 3.45 14.50 5.92
CA ALA A 213 2.91 13.89 7.12
C ALA A 213 1.87 12.84 6.76
N ILE A 214 2.12 11.60 7.21
CA ILE A 214 1.10 10.58 7.42
C ILE A 214 0.83 10.51 8.93
#